data_AF-A0A261TYQ0-F1
#
_entry.id   AF-A0A261TYQ0-F1
#
_cell.length_a   1.000
_cell.length_b   1.000
_cell.length_c   1.000
_cell.angle_alpha   90.00
_cell.angle_beta   90.00
_cell.angle_gamma   90.00
#
_symmetry.space_group_name_H-M   'P 1'
#
loop_
_entity.id
_entity.type
_entity.pdbx_description
1 polymer ?
#
loop_
_entity_poly.entity_id
_entity_poly.type
_entity_poly.pdbx_seq_one_letter_code
_entity_poly.pdbx_strand_id
1 'polypeptide(L)'
;MLPPMNIVINEELRLYIDPLTPDEHAALERSLLAEGCRDALVLWGELLVDGHNRYAICQKHGIPFRTIQHEKFKSLDDVRLWMIENHLGRRSVSDYQRGVLALRKKEILQSRAPAAAPGEEAGDAASPAEAQAPAMSRQALAREARVSSNTLTQIDRIRQQAAPELVEAVRAGEVSINAAAAVATLPVERQKQAVQGGRKELRMTAREVRQTVQAERLRARRDARGEAEPEAGADGDPPFDPDGSTPVITDYPAEVARLNKVIQRLTEERDGLKQRVMHLTVALAEARNKT
;
A
#
# COMPACT_ATOMS: atom_id res chain seq x y z
N MET A 1 26.55 -30.54 33.71
CA MET A 1 26.37 -29.12 33.37
C MET A 1 26.13 -29.04 31.87
N LEU A 2 24.98 -28.52 31.43
CA LEU A 2 24.78 -28.23 30.01
C LEU A 2 25.84 -27.19 29.60
N PRO A 3 26.51 -27.34 28.44
CA PRO A 3 27.47 -26.35 27.98
C PRO A 3 26.78 -24.97 27.90
N PRO A 4 27.50 -23.87 28.16
CA PRO A 4 26.95 -22.53 27.99
C PRO A 4 26.45 -22.41 26.55
N MET A 5 25.13 -22.20 26.39
CA MET A 5 24.54 -22.03 25.07
C MET A 5 25.03 -20.73 24.47
N ASN A 6 25.96 -20.82 23.51
CA ASN A 6 26.38 -19.67 22.71
C ASN A 6 25.28 -19.36 21.69
N ILE A 7 24.62 -18.21 21.86
CA ILE A 7 23.60 -17.72 20.91
C ILE A 7 24.19 -16.55 20.15
N VAL A 8 24.34 -16.73 18.84
CA VAL A 8 24.86 -15.75 17.89
C VAL A 8 23.71 -14.95 17.30
N ILE A 9 23.79 -13.63 17.37
CA ILE A 9 22.85 -12.70 16.73
C ILE A 9 23.42 -12.33 15.36
N ASN A 10 22.67 -12.62 14.30
CA ASN A 10 22.94 -12.06 12.98
C ASN A 10 22.13 -10.76 12.81
N GLU A 11 22.84 -9.65 12.61
CA GLU A 11 22.24 -8.31 12.50
C GLU A 11 21.31 -8.17 11.29
N GLU A 12 21.61 -8.85 10.16
CA GLU A 12 20.73 -8.84 9.00
C GLU A 12 19.40 -9.52 9.29
N LEU A 13 19.41 -10.64 10.03
CA LEU A 13 18.19 -11.33 10.43
C LEU A 13 17.43 -10.54 11.49
N ARG A 14 18.14 -9.92 12.45
CA ARG A 14 17.54 -9.08 13.49
C ARG A 14 16.76 -7.91 12.89
N LEU A 15 17.31 -7.27 11.87
CA LEU A 15 16.69 -6.14 11.15
C LEU A 15 15.73 -6.58 10.03
N TYR A 16 15.60 -7.88 9.78
CA TYR A 16 14.82 -8.40 8.67
C TYR A 16 13.31 -8.22 8.86
N ILE A 17 12.85 -8.16 10.11
CA ILE A 17 11.47 -7.87 10.45
C ILE A 17 11.44 -6.51 11.15
N ASP A 18 10.44 -5.70 10.82
CA ASP A 18 10.26 -4.39 11.45
C ASP A 18 10.23 -4.55 12.99
N PRO A 19 10.94 -3.68 13.73
CA PRO A 19 11.03 -3.79 15.18
C PRO A 19 9.66 -3.53 15.83
N LEU A 20 9.52 -4.00 17.08
CA LEU A 20 8.37 -3.63 17.90
C LEU A 20 8.38 -2.12 18.14
N THR A 21 7.20 -1.52 18.15
CA THR A 21 7.03 -0.16 18.66
C THR A 21 7.44 -0.09 20.14
N PRO A 22 7.79 1.10 20.67
CA PRO A 22 8.14 1.25 22.08
C PRO A 22 7.07 0.69 23.03
N ASP A 23 5.80 0.89 22.70
CA ASP A 23 4.67 0.40 23.50
C ASP A 23 4.54 -1.13 23.46
N GLU A 24 4.70 -1.74 22.28
CA GLU A 24 4.69 -3.20 22.13
C GLU A 24 5.88 -3.85 22.83
N HIS A 25 7.07 -3.23 22.74
CA HIS A 25 8.25 -3.70 23.45
C HIS A 25 8.04 -3.61 24.96
N ALA A 26 7.52 -2.49 25.48
CA ALA A 26 7.22 -2.33 26.89
C ALA A 26 6.15 -3.32 27.37
N ALA A 27 5.14 -3.62 26.55
CA ALA A 27 4.13 -4.63 26.85
C ALA A 27 4.74 -6.04 26.91
N LEU A 28 5.63 -6.39 25.97
CA LEU A 28 6.37 -7.65 25.97
C LEU A 28 7.24 -7.77 27.22
N GLU A 29 7.98 -6.71 27.57
CA GLU A 29 8.85 -6.69 28.76
C GLU A 29 8.06 -6.91 30.05
N ARG A 30 6.90 -6.26 30.20
CA ARG A 30 5.99 -6.50 31.35
C ARG A 30 5.50 -7.94 31.41
N SER A 31 5.10 -8.54 30.29
CA SER A 31 4.63 -9.94 30.27
C SER A 31 5.76 -10.91 30.62
N LEU A 32 6.97 -10.68 30.10
CA LEU A 32 8.13 -11.51 30.43
C LEU A 32 8.53 -11.43 31.91
N LEU A 33 8.47 -10.23 32.51
CA LEU A 33 8.74 -10.05 33.94
C LEU A 33 7.67 -10.72 34.83
N ALA A 34 6.41 -10.70 34.41
CA ALA A 34 5.30 -11.26 35.20
C ALA A 34 5.18 -12.79 35.06
N GLU A 35 5.41 -13.34 33.87
CA GLU A 35 5.07 -14.73 33.53
C GLU A 35 6.29 -15.57 33.09
N GLY A 36 7.46 -14.94 32.90
CA GLY A 36 8.65 -15.56 32.34
C GLY A 36 8.59 -15.76 30.81
N CYS A 37 9.66 -16.32 30.25
CA CYS A 37 9.75 -16.61 28.81
C CYS A 37 9.06 -17.93 28.46
N ARG A 38 7.73 -17.88 28.31
CA ARG A 38 6.90 -19.06 27.99
C ARG A 38 7.25 -19.67 26.63
N ASP A 39 7.27 -18.83 25.60
CA ASP A 39 7.54 -19.25 24.22
C ASP A 39 9.04 -19.43 24.00
N ALA A 40 9.43 -20.56 23.43
CA ALA A 40 10.84 -20.84 23.15
C ALA A 40 11.41 -19.89 22.08
N LEU A 41 12.72 -19.65 22.18
CA LEU A 41 13.52 -19.01 21.14
C LEU A 41 13.84 -20.04 20.05
N VAL A 42 13.81 -19.63 18.79
CA VAL A 42 14.10 -20.52 17.66
C VAL A 42 15.53 -20.32 17.22
N LEU A 43 16.30 -21.41 17.17
CA LEU A 43 17.70 -21.42 16.77
C LEU A 43 17.92 -22.27 15.51
N TRP A 44 19.00 -21.95 14.79
CA TRP A 44 19.59 -22.79 13.75
C TRP A 44 21.08 -22.97 14.05
N GLY A 45 21.43 -24.07 14.72
CA GLY A 45 22.74 -24.20 15.36
C GLY A 45 22.86 -23.20 16.50
N GLU A 46 23.85 -22.31 16.43
CA GLU A 46 24.03 -21.20 17.38
C GLU A 46 23.27 -19.92 16.95
N LEU A 47 22.76 -19.87 15.72
CA LEU A 47 22.14 -18.66 15.18
C LEU A 47 20.74 -18.44 15.74
N LEU A 48 20.47 -17.25 16.27
CA LEU A 48 19.12 -16.84 16.66
C LEU A 48 18.25 -16.52 15.43
N VAL A 49 17.18 -17.29 15.24
CA VAL A 49 16.25 -17.13 14.12
C VAL A 49 15.02 -16.31 14.51
N ASP A 50 14.37 -16.64 15.63
CA ASP A 50 13.19 -15.91 16.12
C ASP A 50 13.22 -15.78 17.65
N GLY A 51 12.69 -14.65 18.11
CA GLY A 51 12.70 -14.29 19.52
C GLY A 51 13.76 -13.27 19.89
N HIS A 52 14.32 -12.52 18.94
CA HIS A 52 15.31 -11.44 19.19
C HIS A 52 14.95 -10.51 20.35
N ASN A 53 13.72 -9.97 20.37
CA ASN A 53 13.26 -9.11 21.47
C ASN A 53 13.15 -9.87 22.80
N ARG A 54 12.62 -11.10 22.76
CA ARG A 54 12.52 -11.96 23.95
C ARG A 54 13.90 -12.28 24.51
N TYR A 55 14.85 -12.64 23.66
CA TYR A 55 16.24 -12.91 24.03
C TYR A 55 16.89 -11.71 24.71
N ALA A 56 16.81 -10.53 24.10
CA ALA A 56 17.38 -9.30 24.67
C ALA A 56 16.80 -8.96 26.05
N ILE A 57 15.48 -9.05 26.20
CA ILE A 57 14.79 -8.79 27.48
C ILE A 57 15.17 -9.86 28.52
N CYS A 58 15.19 -11.14 28.13
CA CYS A 58 15.51 -12.22 29.06
C CYS A 58 16.96 -12.13 29.56
N GLN A 59 17.91 -11.79 28.67
CA GLN A 59 19.30 -11.54 29.05
C GLN A 59 19.42 -10.34 30.00
N LYS A 60 18.72 -9.24 29.72
CA LYS A 60 18.71 -8.04 30.55
C LYS A 60 18.23 -8.30 31.97
N HIS A 61 17.22 -9.15 32.14
CA HIS A 61 16.56 -9.40 33.44
C HIS A 61 16.92 -10.74 34.08
N GLY A 62 17.82 -11.52 33.48
CA GLY A 62 18.17 -12.85 33.97
C GLY A 62 16.99 -13.83 33.96
N ILE A 63 16.04 -13.67 33.03
CA ILE A 63 14.84 -14.52 32.94
C ILE A 63 15.23 -15.83 32.23
N PRO A 64 14.97 -17.00 32.81
CA PRO A 64 15.18 -18.28 32.13
C PRO A 64 14.33 -18.39 30.87
N PHE A 65 14.91 -18.93 29.80
CA PHE A 65 14.23 -19.17 28.53
C PHE A 65 14.54 -20.57 28.01
N ARG A 66 13.66 -21.05 27.13
CA ARG A 66 13.84 -22.32 26.41
C ARG A 66 14.23 -22.03 24.97
N THR A 67 14.95 -22.95 24.35
CA THR A 67 15.34 -22.88 22.94
C THR A 67 14.83 -24.12 22.20
N ILE A 68 14.43 -23.95 20.94
CA ILE A 68 14.13 -25.06 20.01
C ILE A 68 15.02 -24.93 18.78
N GLN A 69 15.48 -26.07 18.25
CA GLN A 69 16.27 -26.11 17.02
C GLN A 69 15.36 -26.28 15.81
N HIS A 70 15.66 -25.54 14.75
CA HIS A 70 15.05 -25.74 13.44
C HIS A 70 16.01 -26.47 12.51
N GLU A 71 15.82 -27.78 12.36
CA GLU A 71 16.77 -28.68 11.70
C GLU A 71 16.71 -28.65 10.17
N LYS A 72 15.67 -28.02 9.58
CA LYS A 72 15.36 -28.13 8.15
C LYS A 72 15.91 -27.00 7.29
N PHE A 73 16.55 -25.98 7.88
CA PHE A 73 17.12 -24.88 7.11
C PHE A 73 18.41 -25.30 6.41
N LYS A 74 18.53 -24.94 5.13
CA LYS A 74 19.72 -25.24 4.30
C LYS A 74 20.48 -23.96 3.93
N SER A 75 19.85 -22.80 4.12
CA SER A 75 20.38 -21.50 3.73
C SER A 75 19.76 -20.37 4.57
N LEU A 76 20.41 -19.19 4.59
CA LEU A 76 19.84 -17.98 5.18
C LEU A 76 18.53 -17.56 4.51
N ASP A 77 18.35 -17.88 3.23
CA ASP A 77 17.09 -17.60 2.54
C ASP A 77 15.95 -18.50 3.05
N ASP A 78 16.22 -19.74 3.49
CA ASP A 78 15.19 -20.58 4.12
C ASP A 78 14.78 -19.98 5.47
N VAL A 79 15.75 -19.45 6.21
CA VAL A 79 15.51 -18.74 7.47
C VAL A 79 14.64 -17.51 7.22
N ARG A 80 14.97 -16.66 6.23
CA ARG A 80 14.19 -15.47 5.87
C ARG A 80 12.77 -15.82 5.44
N LEU A 81 12.60 -16.86 4.61
CA LEU A 81 11.27 -17.33 4.19
C LEU A 81 10.43 -17.79 5.37
N TRP A 82 11.01 -18.59 6.27
CA TRP A 82 10.32 -19.04 7.47
C TRP A 82 9.97 -17.89 8.42
N MET A 83 10.87 -16.91 8.58
CA MET A 83 10.59 -15.70 9.37
C MET A 83 9.41 -14.91 8.79
N ILE A 84 9.33 -14.77 7.45
CA ILE A 84 8.19 -14.14 6.78
C ILE A 84 6.90 -14.91 7.07
N GLU A 85 6.89 -16.23 6.88
CA GLU A 85 5.71 -17.06 7.08
C GLU A 85 5.21 -17.00 8.52
N ASN A 86 6.12 -17.07 9.50
CA ASN A 86 5.80 -16.93 10.92
C ASN A 86 5.13 -15.57 11.23
N HIS A 87 5.59 -14.49 10.60
CA HIS A 87 5.01 -13.15 10.81
C HIS A 87 3.69 -12.95 10.07
N LEU A 88 3.55 -13.46 8.84
CA LEU A 88 2.28 -13.40 8.11
C LEU A 88 1.14 -14.13 8.86
N GLY A 89 1.46 -15.15 9.67
CA GLY A 89 0.48 -15.82 10.54
C GLY A 89 -0.01 -15.01 11.73
N ARG A 90 0.71 -13.97 12.17
CA ARG A 90 0.37 -13.19 13.38
C ARG A 90 -0.76 -12.21 13.11
N ARG A 91 -1.66 -12.00 14.08
CA ARG A 91 -2.79 -11.06 13.95
C ARG A 91 -2.38 -9.59 14.08
N SER A 92 -1.31 -9.29 14.81
CA SER A 92 -0.85 -7.93 15.09
C SER A 92 -0.15 -7.25 13.92
N VAL A 93 0.22 -7.99 12.88
CA VAL A 93 0.96 -7.43 11.73
C VAL A 93 0.02 -6.63 10.85
N SER A 94 0.38 -5.37 10.60
CA SER A 94 -0.38 -4.43 9.77
C SER A 94 -0.41 -4.84 8.30
N ASP A 95 -1.41 -4.39 7.55
CA ASP A 95 -1.51 -4.64 6.10
C ASP A 95 -0.28 -4.15 5.33
N TYR A 96 0.32 -3.03 5.76
CA TYR A 96 1.54 -2.51 5.17
C TYR A 96 2.70 -3.50 5.35
N GLN A 97 2.94 -3.94 6.59
CA GLN A 97 3.97 -4.93 6.90
C GLN A 97 3.72 -6.25 6.16
N ARG A 98 2.47 -6.74 6.11
CA ARG A 98 2.11 -7.96 5.36
C ARG A 98 2.50 -7.85 3.89
N GLY A 99 2.18 -6.72 3.25
CA GLY A 99 2.56 -6.49 1.86
C GLY A 99 4.07 -6.42 1.65
N VAL A 100 4.81 -5.74 2.54
CA VAL A 100 6.28 -5.68 2.49
C VAL A 100 6.90 -7.07 2.61
N LEU A 101 6.43 -7.88 3.55
CA LEU A 101 6.91 -9.25 3.74
C LEU A 101 6.61 -10.14 2.52
N ALA A 102 5.43 -10.02 1.91
CA ALA A 102 5.11 -10.76 0.69
C ALA A 102 5.95 -10.32 -0.51
N LEU A 103 6.28 -9.03 -0.65
CA LEU A 103 7.19 -8.55 -1.68
C LEU A 103 8.61 -9.11 -1.47
N ARG A 104 9.11 -9.13 -0.23
CA ARG A 104 10.41 -9.76 0.10
C ARG A 104 10.42 -11.26 -0.17
N LYS A 105 9.34 -11.97 0.19
CA LYS A 105 9.17 -13.40 -0.13
C LYS A 105 9.27 -13.65 -1.63
N LYS A 106 8.59 -12.82 -2.44
CA LYS A 106 8.68 -12.89 -3.90
C LYS A 106 10.12 -12.76 -4.38
N GLU A 107 10.89 -11.79 -3.88
CA GLU A 107 12.28 -11.58 -4.29
C GLU A 107 13.16 -12.78 -4.00
N ILE A 108 13.03 -13.39 -2.83
CA ILE A 108 13.78 -14.61 -2.48
C ILE A 108 13.39 -15.78 -3.39
N LEU A 109 12.09 -15.95 -3.68
CA LEU A 109 11.65 -17.02 -4.57
C LEU A 109 12.10 -16.79 -6.01
N GLN A 110 12.17 -15.53 -6.46
CA GLN A 110 12.68 -15.16 -7.78
C GLN A 110 14.19 -15.33 -7.90
N SER A 111 14.97 -15.01 -6.86
CA SER A 111 16.43 -15.24 -6.87
C SER A 111 16.78 -16.73 -6.86
N ARG A 112 15.89 -17.58 -6.34
CA ARG A 112 16.02 -19.05 -6.34
C ARG A 112 15.57 -19.72 -7.64
N ALA A 113 14.75 -19.05 -8.45
CA ALA A 113 14.37 -19.60 -9.74
C ALA A 113 15.63 -19.71 -10.59
N PRO A 114 15.91 -20.89 -11.20
CA PRO A 114 17.06 -21.00 -12.08
C PRO A 114 16.94 -19.92 -13.16
N ALA A 115 17.99 -19.12 -13.33
CA ALA A 115 18.08 -18.20 -14.46
C ALA A 115 17.84 -19.04 -15.71
N ALA A 116 16.71 -18.83 -16.39
CA ALA A 116 16.48 -19.43 -17.68
C ALA A 116 17.66 -19.01 -18.56
N ALA A 117 18.50 -19.98 -18.92
CA ALA A 117 19.59 -19.76 -19.86
C ALA A 117 18.99 -19.16 -21.13
N PRO A 118 19.63 -18.14 -21.75
CA PRO A 118 19.18 -17.65 -23.05
C PRO A 118 19.36 -18.79 -24.05
N GLY A 119 18.25 -19.38 -24.49
CA GLY A 119 18.25 -20.48 -25.45
C GLY A 119 18.85 -20.05 -26.78
N GLU A 120 19.78 -20.85 -27.26
CA GLU A 120 20.34 -20.82 -28.60
C GLU A 120 19.24 -21.04 -29.65
N GLU A 121 19.42 -20.40 -30.81
CA GLU A 121 18.57 -20.53 -31.99
C GLU A 121 18.48 -21.98 -32.49
N ALA A 122 17.26 -22.48 -32.68
CA ALA A 122 16.80 -23.23 -33.86
C ALA A 122 15.45 -23.91 -33.60
N GLY A 123 14.51 -23.80 -34.56
CA GLY A 123 13.51 -24.84 -34.82
C GLY A 123 12.07 -24.50 -34.49
N ASP A 124 11.33 -24.12 -35.53
CA ASP A 124 9.87 -24.03 -35.62
C ASP A 124 9.18 -25.39 -35.39
N ALA A 125 8.30 -25.49 -34.39
CA ALA A 125 7.08 -26.32 -34.39
C ALA A 125 6.31 -26.18 -33.06
N ALA A 126 5.02 -25.90 -33.17
CA ALA A 126 4.09 -25.65 -32.08
C ALA A 126 3.96 -26.79 -31.05
N SER A 127 4.11 -26.44 -29.77
CA SER A 127 3.50 -27.13 -28.61
C SER A 127 3.42 -26.17 -27.41
N PRO A 128 2.24 -25.85 -26.86
CA PRO A 128 2.15 -25.08 -25.61
C PRO A 128 2.19 -26.05 -24.43
N ALA A 129 3.38 -26.52 -24.08
CA ALA A 129 3.59 -27.26 -22.86
C ALA A 129 5.02 -27.06 -22.35
N GLU A 130 5.31 -25.91 -21.75
CA GLU A 130 6.50 -25.77 -20.91
C GLU A 130 6.14 -25.12 -19.57
N ALA A 131 6.21 -25.97 -18.54
CA ALA A 131 6.06 -25.64 -17.15
C ALA A 131 7.17 -24.68 -16.72
N GLN A 132 6.92 -23.39 -16.88
CA GLN A 132 7.52 -22.38 -16.04
C GLN A 132 7.12 -22.71 -14.60
N ALA A 133 8.08 -22.97 -13.71
CA ALA A 133 7.82 -22.96 -12.29
C ALA A 133 7.01 -21.67 -12.00
N PRO A 134 5.79 -21.77 -11.45
CA PRO A 134 4.87 -20.65 -11.50
C PRO A 134 5.47 -19.51 -10.67
N ALA A 135 6.02 -18.51 -11.36
CA ALA A 135 6.38 -17.25 -10.73
C ALA A 135 5.13 -16.82 -9.97
N MET A 136 5.20 -16.81 -8.63
CA MET A 136 4.02 -16.57 -7.81
C MET A 136 3.34 -15.30 -8.32
N SER A 137 2.11 -15.46 -8.83
CA SER A 137 1.41 -14.33 -9.42
C SER A 137 1.23 -13.26 -8.35
N ARG A 138 1.24 -11.99 -8.74
CA ARG A 138 0.98 -10.88 -7.81
C ARG A 138 -0.31 -11.10 -7.00
N GLN A 139 -1.31 -11.75 -7.61
CA GLN A 139 -2.55 -12.12 -6.95
C GLN A 139 -2.37 -13.21 -5.88
N ALA A 140 -1.54 -14.23 -6.14
CA ALA A 140 -1.23 -15.27 -5.15
C ALA A 140 -0.52 -14.66 -3.93
N LEU A 141 0.46 -13.78 -4.16
CA LEU A 141 1.17 -13.07 -3.09
C LEU A 141 0.24 -12.18 -2.27
N ALA A 142 -0.66 -11.44 -2.93
CA ALA A 142 -1.64 -10.59 -2.25
C ALA A 142 -2.57 -11.42 -1.35
N ARG A 143 -3.06 -12.57 -1.85
CA ARG A 143 -3.90 -13.50 -1.08
C ARG A 143 -3.18 -14.06 0.14
N GLU A 144 -1.93 -14.48 -0.01
CA GLU A 144 -1.11 -14.98 1.11
C GLU A 144 -0.89 -13.90 2.17
N ALA A 145 -0.59 -12.68 1.74
CA ALA A 145 -0.50 -11.52 2.61
C ALA A 145 -1.85 -11.05 3.17
N ARG A 146 -2.98 -11.64 2.75
CA ARG A 146 -4.34 -11.23 3.12
C ARG A 146 -4.65 -9.76 2.78
N VAL A 147 -4.05 -9.23 1.71
CA VAL A 147 -4.28 -7.87 1.20
C VAL A 147 -4.83 -7.93 -0.23
N SER A 148 -5.40 -6.83 -0.71
CA SER A 148 -5.84 -6.75 -2.11
C SER A 148 -4.65 -6.59 -3.07
N SER A 149 -4.79 -7.05 -4.33
CA SER A 149 -3.76 -6.85 -5.36
C SER A 149 -3.42 -5.36 -5.59
N ASN A 150 -4.42 -4.48 -5.44
CA ASN A 150 -4.23 -3.04 -5.55
C ASN A 150 -3.42 -2.49 -4.36
N THR A 151 -3.74 -2.94 -3.14
CA THR A 151 -2.99 -2.60 -1.93
C THR A 151 -1.52 -3.04 -2.06
N LEU A 152 -1.27 -4.26 -2.55
CA LEU A 152 0.10 -4.74 -2.78
C LEU A 152 0.87 -3.87 -3.78
N THR A 153 0.19 -3.39 -4.83
CA THR A 153 0.77 -2.47 -5.82
C THR A 153 1.12 -1.11 -5.22
N GLN A 154 0.25 -0.59 -4.34
CA GLN A 154 0.50 0.65 -3.61
C GLN A 154 1.67 0.52 -2.63
N ILE A 155 1.76 -0.61 -1.92
CA ILE A 155 2.87 -0.91 -1.01
C ILE A 155 4.19 -1.01 -1.78
N ASP A 156 4.19 -1.67 -2.94
CA ASP A 156 5.37 -1.75 -3.82
C ASP A 156 5.82 -0.35 -4.28
N ARG A 157 4.87 0.52 -4.63
CA ARG A 157 5.18 1.93 -4.95
C ARG A 157 5.79 2.68 -3.76
N ILE A 158 5.19 2.57 -2.57
CA ILE A 158 5.71 3.21 -1.35
C ILE A 158 7.14 2.73 -1.12
N ARG A 159 7.40 1.43 -1.20
CA ARG A 159 8.73 0.86 -1.02
C ARG A 159 9.77 1.43 -2.00
N GLN A 160 9.39 1.67 -3.25
CA GLN A 160 10.30 2.13 -4.29
C GLN A 160 10.54 3.65 -4.30
N GLN A 161 9.54 4.44 -3.90
CA GLN A 161 9.53 5.90 -4.15
C GLN A 161 9.38 6.75 -2.90
N ALA A 162 8.97 6.18 -1.76
CA ALA A 162 8.72 6.94 -0.54
C ALA A 162 10.03 7.31 0.17
N ALA A 163 10.11 8.55 0.66
CA ALA A 163 11.14 8.99 1.57
C ALA A 163 11.09 8.17 2.88
N PRO A 164 12.22 7.93 3.56
CA PRO A 164 12.26 7.17 4.81
C PRO A 164 11.24 7.65 5.86
N GLU A 165 11.07 8.97 5.98
CA GLU A 165 10.14 9.58 6.93
C GLU A 165 8.68 9.26 6.61
N LEU A 166 8.34 9.15 5.32
CA LEU A 166 7.00 8.74 4.88
C LEU A 166 6.77 7.24 5.14
N VAL A 167 7.79 6.40 4.96
CA VAL A 167 7.72 4.97 5.30
C VAL A 167 7.46 4.79 6.79
N GLU A 168 8.17 5.53 7.65
CA GLU A 168 7.94 5.49 9.10
C GLU A 168 6.53 5.97 9.47
N ALA A 169 6.02 7.03 8.85
CA ALA A 169 4.65 7.49 9.08
C ALA A 169 3.59 6.42 8.70
N VAL A 170 3.84 5.62 7.66
CA VAL A 170 2.96 4.50 7.29
C VAL A 170 3.07 3.37 8.31
N ARG A 171 4.30 3.01 8.72
CA ARG A 171 4.55 1.96 9.73
C ARG A 171 3.91 2.28 11.07
N ALA A 172 4.00 3.52 11.50
CA ALA A 172 3.38 4.02 12.72
C ALA A 172 1.84 4.19 12.59
N GLY A 173 1.26 3.95 11.41
CA GLY A 173 -0.18 4.06 11.18
C GLY A 173 -0.72 5.49 11.16
N GLU A 174 0.16 6.48 10.99
CA GLU A 174 -0.22 7.90 10.98
C GLU A 174 -0.90 8.31 9.67
N VAL A 175 -0.54 7.63 8.59
CA VAL A 175 -1.09 7.81 7.24
C VAL A 175 -1.49 6.47 6.65
N SER A 176 -2.61 6.44 5.92
CA SER A 176 -3.08 5.21 5.27
C SER A 176 -2.22 4.85 4.05
N ILE A 177 -2.13 3.57 3.72
CA ILE A 177 -1.42 3.06 2.53
C ILE A 177 -1.86 3.80 1.26
N ASN A 178 -3.17 4.01 1.09
CA ASN A 178 -3.70 4.75 -0.05
C ASN A 178 -3.21 6.21 -0.11
N ALA A 179 -3.07 6.89 1.03
CA ALA A 179 -2.63 8.28 1.07
C ALA A 179 -1.12 8.37 0.86
N ALA A 180 -0.34 7.52 1.53
CA ALA A 180 1.10 7.45 1.33
C ALA A 180 1.49 7.06 -0.10
N ALA A 181 0.76 6.14 -0.75
CA ALA A 181 1.01 5.77 -2.15
C ALA A 181 0.68 6.89 -3.14
N ALA A 182 -0.14 7.87 -2.75
CA ALA A 182 -0.34 9.09 -3.53
C ALA A 182 0.81 10.07 -3.27
N VAL A 183 1.16 10.34 -2.01
CA VAL A 183 2.29 11.24 -1.67
C VAL A 183 3.61 10.73 -2.24
N ALA A 184 3.83 9.41 -2.30
CA ALA A 184 5.03 8.79 -2.85
C ALA A 184 5.28 9.11 -4.34
N THR A 185 4.27 9.56 -5.10
CA THR A 185 4.47 9.98 -6.50
C THR A 185 5.06 11.38 -6.64
N LEU A 186 5.14 12.15 -5.53
CA LEU A 186 5.72 13.48 -5.51
C LEU A 186 7.25 13.43 -5.37
N PRO A 187 7.98 14.49 -5.73
CA PRO A 187 9.41 14.62 -5.42
C PRO A 187 9.69 14.46 -3.93
N VAL A 188 10.84 13.87 -3.59
CA VAL A 188 11.25 13.53 -2.21
C VAL A 188 11.11 14.72 -1.25
N GLU A 189 11.48 15.92 -1.68
CA GLU A 189 11.38 17.13 -0.83
C GLU A 189 9.93 17.49 -0.47
N ARG A 190 8.98 17.31 -1.40
CA ARG A 190 7.55 17.50 -1.12
C ARG A 190 7.01 16.41 -0.18
N GLN A 191 7.51 15.19 -0.29
CA GLN A 191 7.16 14.11 0.65
C GLN A 191 7.60 14.46 2.07
N LYS A 192 8.85 14.92 2.24
CA LYS A 192 9.38 15.36 3.54
C LYS A 192 8.59 16.51 4.13
N GLN A 193 8.27 17.53 3.33
CA GLN A 193 7.43 18.66 3.77
C GLN A 193 6.05 18.18 4.26
N ALA A 194 5.42 17.27 3.52
CA ALA A 194 4.13 16.72 3.91
C ALA A 194 4.22 15.96 5.25
N VAL A 195 5.28 15.17 5.46
CA VAL A 195 5.51 14.47 6.73
C VAL A 195 5.76 15.45 7.89
N GLN A 196 6.56 16.50 7.67
CA GLN A 196 6.84 17.54 8.67
C GLN A 196 5.58 18.31 9.11
N GLY A 197 4.63 18.53 8.20
CA GLY A 197 3.32 19.10 8.52
C GLY A 197 2.37 18.14 9.26
N GLY A 198 2.79 16.89 9.49
CA GLY A 198 2.08 15.89 10.27
C GLY A 198 0.85 15.31 9.57
N ARG A 199 -0.01 14.64 10.35
CA ARG A 199 -1.16 13.86 9.85
C ARG A 199 -2.14 14.66 8.99
N LYS A 200 -2.35 15.95 9.31
CA LYS A 200 -3.27 16.81 8.56
C LYS A 200 -2.69 17.14 7.18
N GLU A 201 -1.45 17.58 7.14
CA GLU A 201 -0.75 17.93 5.91
C GLU A 201 -0.65 16.72 4.97
N LEU A 202 -0.20 15.56 5.48
CA LEU A 202 -0.17 14.31 4.72
C LEU A 202 -1.51 13.96 4.04
N ARG A 203 -2.63 14.20 4.73
CA ARG A 203 -3.97 13.96 4.17
C ARG A 203 -4.35 14.99 3.11
N MET A 204 -3.99 16.26 3.30
CA MET A 204 -4.24 17.32 2.32
C MET A 204 -3.41 17.10 1.06
N THR A 205 -2.10 16.91 1.19
CA THR A 205 -1.22 16.61 0.06
C THR A 205 -1.68 15.36 -0.70
N ALA A 206 -2.05 14.29 0.01
CA ALA A 206 -2.58 13.08 -0.64
C ALA A 206 -3.89 13.35 -1.41
N ARG A 207 -4.76 14.23 -0.89
CA ARG A 207 -6.00 14.64 -1.56
C ARG A 207 -5.70 15.44 -2.82
N GLU A 208 -4.80 16.41 -2.73
CA GLU A 208 -4.38 17.24 -3.87
C GLU A 208 -3.82 16.37 -5.00
N VAL A 209 -2.90 15.44 -4.69
CA VAL A 209 -2.35 14.51 -5.69
C VAL A 209 -3.44 13.68 -6.37
N ARG A 210 -4.44 13.22 -5.62
CA ARG A 210 -5.54 12.47 -6.23
C ARG A 210 -6.40 13.33 -7.13
N GLN A 211 -6.65 14.59 -6.72
CA GLN A 211 -7.42 15.53 -7.52
C GLN A 211 -6.69 15.89 -8.81
N THR A 212 -5.37 16.12 -8.76
CA THR A 212 -4.56 16.38 -9.97
C THR A 212 -4.58 15.17 -10.90
N VAL A 213 -4.30 13.97 -10.40
CA VAL A 213 -4.34 12.73 -11.21
C VAL A 213 -5.74 12.48 -11.78
N GLN A 214 -6.80 12.76 -11.02
CA GLN A 214 -8.17 12.63 -11.50
C GLN A 214 -8.48 13.65 -12.60
N ALA A 215 -8.07 14.90 -12.42
CA ALA A 215 -8.25 15.96 -13.41
C ALA A 215 -7.47 15.65 -14.70
N GLU A 216 -6.22 15.22 -14.60
CA GLU A 216 -5.40 14.78 -15.74
C GLU A 216 -6.03 13.60 -16.47
N ARG A 217 -6.55 12.61 -15.73
CA ARG A 217 -7.24 11.46 -16.33
C ARG A 217 -8.53 11.88 -17.03
N LEU A 218 -9.28 12.83 -16.48
CA LEU A 218 -10.49 13.37 -17.12
C LEU A 218 -10.14 14.14 -18.40
N ARG A 219 -9.09 14.97 -18.35
CA ARG A 219 -8.55 15.68 -19.53
C ARG A 219 -8.15 14.68 -20.62
N ALA A 220 -7.32 13.70 -20.30
CA ALA A 220 -6.88 12.67 -21.25
C ALA A 220 -8.06 11.88 -21.87
N ARG A 221 -9.12 11.60 -21.10
CA ARG A 221 -10.33 10.94 -21.62
C ARG A 221 -11.13 11.84 -22.56
N ARG A 222 -11.20 13.13 -22.26
CA ARG A 222 -11.86 14.15 -23.07
C ARG A 222 -11.12 14.34 -24.40
N ASP A 223 -9.79 14.46 -24.34
CA ASP A 223 -8.92 14.58 -25.51
C ASP A 223 -9.05 13.34 -26.42
N ALA A 224 -9.10 12.14 -25.83
CA ALA A 224 -9.33 10.90 -26.56
C ALA A 224 -10.73 10.81 -27.22
N ARG A 225 -11.71 11.57 -26.72
CA ARG A 225 -13.07 11.63 -27.27
C ARG A 225 -13.26 12.78 -28.27
N GLY A 226 -12.23 13.62 -28.47
CA GLY A 226 -12.31 14.78 -29.35
C GLY A 226 -13.26 15.87 -28.84
N GLU A 227 -13.57 15.87 -27.55
CA GLU A 227 -14.40 16.90 -26.92
C GLU A 227 -13.52 18.13 -26.63
N ALA A 228 -13.87 19.30 -27.16
CA ALA A 228 -13.15 20.54 -26.87
C ALA A 228 -13.17 20.84 -25.36
N GLU A 229 -12.15 21.54 -24.85
CA GLU A 229 -12.27 22.11 -23.51
C GLU A 229 -13.57 22.94 -23.45
N PRO A 230 -14.39 22.83 -22.40
CA PRO A 230 -15.41 23.85 -22.20
C PRO A 230 -14.63 25.16 -22.11
N GLU A 231 -14.83 26.07 -23.07
CA GLU A 231 -14.24 27.39 -22.94
C GLU A 231 -14.70 27.92 -21.59
N ALA A 232 -13.75 28.23 -20.72
CA ALA A 232 -14.02 28.99 -19.52
C ALA A 232 -14.57 30.34 -20.00
N GLY A 233 -15.90 30.48 -20.00
CA GLY A 233 -16.59 31.66 -20.52
C GLY A 233 -17.49 31.45 -21.75
N ALA A 234 -17.78 30.20 -22.19
CA ALA A 234 -18.65 29.97 -23.36
C ALA A 234 -20.09 30.51 -23.22
N ASP A 235 -20.53 30.81 -21.99
CA ASP A 235 -21.81 31.46 -21.72
C ASP A 235 -21.63 32.93 -21.32
N GLY A 236 -20.56 33.64 -21.72
CA GLY A 236 -20.44 35.10 -21.58
C GLY A 236 -20.83 35.63 -20.21
N ASP A 237 -20.18 35.13 -19.14
CA ASP A 237 -20.41 35.67 -17.81
C ASP A 237 -20.12 37.18 -17.79
N PRO A 238 -21.06 38.02 -17.31
CA PRO A 238 -20.85 39.45 -17.26
C PRO A 238 -19.60 39.77 -16.43
N PRO A 239 -18.80 40.77 -16.83
CA PRO A 239 -17.63 41.16 -16.07
C PRO A 239 -18.04 41.49 -14.63
N PHE A 240 -17.32 40.94 -13.67
CA PHE A 240 -17.51 41.29 -12.26
C PHE A 240 -16.84 42.63 -11.97
N ASP A 241 -17.38 43.37 -11.00
CA ASP A 241 -16.75 44.58 -10.47
C ASP A 241 -15.31 44.25 -9.98
N PRO A 242 -14.40 45.25 -9.94
CA PRO A 242 -12.99 45.03 -9.57
C PRO A 242 -12.77 44.44 -8.16
N ASP A 243 -13.78 44.43 -7.29
CA ASP A 243 -13.77 43.77 -5.98
C ASP A 243 -14.32 42.32 -6.01
N GLY A 244 -14.82 41.85 -7.15
CA GLY A 244 -15.36 40.51 -7.37
C GLY A 244 -16.71 40.21 -6.71
N SER A 245 -17.39 41.21 -6.15
CA SER A 245 -18.56 40.99 -5.29
C SER A 245 -19.88 40.96 -6.07
N THR A 246 -19.97 41.69 -7.19
CA THR A 246 -21.20 41.79 -8.00
C THR A 246 -20.92 41.72 -9.50
N PRO A 247 -21.75 40.99 -10.28
CA PRO A 247 -21.67 41.02 -11.73
C PRO A 247 -22.19 42.36 -12.27
N VAL A 248 -21.44 43.00 -13.16
CA VAL A 248 -21.86 44.23 -13.85
C VAL A 248 -22.81 43.86 -14.98
N ILE A 249 -24.11 43.96 -14.70
CA ILE A 249 -25.17 43.64 -15.67
C ILE A 249 -25.64 44.94 -16.32
N THR A 250 -25.22 45.18 -17.56
CA THR A 250 -25.62 46.37 -18.35
C THR A 250 -26.93 46.16 -19.12
N ASP A 251 -27.29 44.91 -19.44
CA ASP A 251 -28.50 44.53 -20.17
C ASP A 251 -29.23 43.40 -19.43
N TYR A 252 -30.17 43.80 -18.58
CA TYR A 252 -30.96 42.87 -17.77
C TYR A 252 -31.82 41.90 -18.61
N PRO A 253 -32.55 42.33 -19.65
CA PRO A 253 -33.28 41.42 -20.54
C PRO A 253 -32.41 40.33 -21.18
N ALA A 254 -31.22 40.68 -21.68
CA ALA A 254 -30.30 39.70 -22.25
C ALA A 254 -29.77 38.71 -21.20
N GLU A 255 -29.46 39.21 -19.99
CA GLU A 255 -28.98 38.38 -18.89
C GLU A 255 -30.05 37.39 -18.38
N VAL A 256 -31.30 37.83 -18.28
CA VAL A 256 -32.43 36.95 -17.93
C VAL A 256 -32.62 35.86 -18.99
N ALA A 257 -32.51 36.20 -20.28
CA ALA A 257 -32.60 35.22 -21.37
C ALA A 257 -31.44 34.19 -21.31
N ARG A 258 -30.24 34.64 -20.96
CA ARG A 258 -29.05 33.78 -20.73
C ARG A 258 -29.27 32.83 -19.56
N LEU A 259 -29.64 33.35 -18.40
CA LEU A 259 -29.89 32.56 -17.19
C LEU A 259 -31.00 31.53 -17.42
N ASN A 260 -32.06 31.87 -18.16
CA ASN A 260 -33.11 30.92 -18.52
C ASN A 260 -32.59 29.77 -19.39
N LYS A 261 -31.70 30.03 -20.36
CA LYS A 261 -31.05 28.97 -21.15
C LYS A 261 -30.16 28.07 -20.28
N VAL A 262 -29.40 28.65 -19.35
CA VAL A 262 -28.57 27.89 -18.41
C VAL A 262 -29.42 27.02 -17.50
N ILE A 263 -30.50 27.57 -16.93
CA ILE A 263 -31.46 26.83 -16.09
C ILE A 263 -32.09 25.67 -16.88
N GLN A 264 -32.47 25.91 -18.14
CA GLN A 264 -33.03 24.86 -18.99
C GLN A 264 -32.01 23.73 -19.23
N ARG A 265 -30.77 24.05 -19.60
CA ARG A 265 -29.69 23.08 -19.81
C ARG A 265 -29.43 22.24 -18.55
N LEU A 266 -29.26 22.89 -17.41
CA LEU A 266 -29.03 22.23 -16.12
C LEU A 266 -30.23 21.36 -15.71
N THR A 267 -31.44 21.77 -16.05
CA THR A 267 -32.67 21.01 -15.81
C THR A 267 -32.69 19.72 -16.65
N GLU A 268 -32.37 19.81 -17.94
CA GLU A 268 -32.28 18.67 -18.84
C GLU A 268 -31.18 17.69 -18.40
N GLU A 269 -30.00 18.18 -18.01
CA GLU A 269 -28.90 17.37 -17.48
C GLU A 269 -29.29 16.65 -16.19
N ARG A 270 -29.90 17.37 -15.24
CA ARG A 270 -30.40 16.81 -13.98
C ARG A 270 -31.38 15.67 -14.24
N ASP A 271 -32.30 15.86 -15.18
CA ASP A 271 -33.33 14.87 -15.49
C ASP A 271 -32.73 13.65 -16.20
N GLY A 272 -31.76 13.85 -17.10
CA GLY A 272 -30.98 12.77 -17.69
C GLY A 272 -30.17 11.97 -16.67
N LEU A 273 -29.54 12.64 -15.69
CA LEU A 273 -28.84 11.97 -14.59
C LEU A 273 -29.78 11.16 -13.70
N LYS A 274 -30.97 11.71 -13.37
CA LYS A 274 -32.00 10.98 -12.61
C LYS A 274 -32.43 9.70 -13.33
N GLN A 275 -32.64 9.76 -14.65
CA GLN A 275 -32.97 8.57 -15.44
C GLN A 275 -31.85 7.53 -15.40
N ARG A 276 -30.58 7.95 -15.54
CA ARG A 276 -29.43 7.03 -15.44
C ARG A 276 -29.34 6.36 -14.07
N VAL A 277 -29.52 7.12 -12.99
CA VAL A 277 -29.53 6.59 -11.62
C VAL A 277 -30.67 5.59 -11.45
N MET A 278 -31.86 5.88 -11.96
CA MET A 278 -33.00 4.95 -11.92
C MET A 278 -32.68 3.64 -12.65
N HIS A 279 -32.17 3.71 -13.89
CA HIS A 279 -31.79 2.51 -14.65
C HIS A 279 -30.72 1.68 -13.95
N LEU A 280 -29.68 2.33 -13.40
CA LEU A 280 -28.62 1.64 -12.65
C LEU A 280 -29.15 0.99 -11.38
N THR A 281 -30.10 1.64 -10.70
CA THR A 281 -30.73 1.10 -9.48
C THR A 281 -31.55 -0.15 -9.79
N VAL A 282 -32.32 -0.13 -10.88
CA VAL A 282 -33.06 -1.31 -11.35
C VAL A 282 -32.10 -2.44 -11.74
N ALA A 283 -31.07 -2.15 -12.53
CA ALA A 283 -30.08 -3.15 -12.94
C ALA A 283 -29.34 -3.79 -11.75
N LEU A 284 -29.03 -3.00 -10.72
CA LEU A 284 -28.44 -3.50 -9.47
C LEU A 284 -29.40 -4.39 -8.68
N ALA A 285 -30.68 -4.04 -8.62
CA ALA A 285 -31.70 -4.85 -7.95
C ALA A 285 -31.92 -6.19 -8.68
N GLU A 286 -31.98 -6.18 -10.00
CA GLU A 286 -32.07 -7.39 -10.82
C GLU A 286 -30.85 -8.30 -10.68
N ALA A 287 -29.64 -7.72 -10.68
CA ALA A 287 -28.41 -8.47 -10.47
C ALA A 287 -28.38 -9.12 -9.07
N ARG A 288 -28.85 -8.39 -8.04
CA ARG A 288 -28.91 -8.89 -6.66
C ARG A 288 -29.93 -10.01 -6.46
N ASN A 289 -31.03 -10.00 -7.20
CA ASN A 289 -32.05 -11.07 -7.16
C ASN A 289 -31.67 -12.32 -7.98
N LYS A 290 -30.63 -12.24 -8.82
CA LYS A 290 -30.09 -13.37 -9.59
C LYS A 290 -28.95 -14.11 -8.88
N THR A 291 -28.58 -13.69 -7.68
CA THR A 291 -27.53 -14.30 -6.84
C THR A 291 -28.16 -14.93 -5.60
#